data_AF-A0A5C8VCI8-F1
#
_entry.id   AF-A0A5C8VCI8-F1
#
_cell.length_a   1.000
_cell.length_b   1.000
_cell.length_c   1.000
_cell.angle_alpha   90.00
_cell.angle_beta   90.00
_cell.angle_gamma   90.00
#
_symmetry.space_group_name_H-M   'P 1'
#
loop_
_entity.id
_entity.type
_entity.pdbx_description
1 polymer ?
#
loop_
_entity_poly.entity_id
_entity_poly.type
_entity_poly.pdbx_seq_one_letter_code
_entity_poly.pdbx_strand_id
1 'polypeptide(L)'
;MIEQAPRAAREFHVGPGGDRWFLMRDLSTGQPYVLHRPTDETEVELDLGSFLVLFRGEERASLMQLIASLLPDEAALDDGAVNVVGPLKFMSRWIAGRPN
;
A
#
# COMPACT_ATOMS: atom_id res chain seq x y z
N MET A 1 26.93 -1.39 6.27
CA MET A 1 26.09 -0.93 5.14
C MET A 1 24.84 -1.78 5.17
N ILE A 2 23.71 -1.25 5.61
CA ILE A 2 22.45 -2.00 5.61
C ILE A 2 21.87 -1.80 4.22
N GLU A 3 21.91 -2.87 3.41
CA GLU A 3 21.24 -2.90 2.11
C GLU A 3 19.74 -2.68 2.35
N GLN A 4 19.26 -1.47 2.08
CA GLN A 4 17.84 -1.22 1.98
C GLN A 4 17.37 -1.98 0.74
N ALA A 5 16.86 -3.20 0.93
CA ALA A 5 16.17 -3.95 -0.10
C ALA A 5 15.16 -3.00 -0.79
N PRO A 6 15.00 -3.05 -2.12
CA PRO A 6 14.20 -2.07 -2.85
C PRO A 6 12.73 -2.14 -2.43
N ARG A 7 12.32 -1.37 -1.42
CA ARG A 7 10.95 -1.36 -0.93
C ARG A 7 10.09 -0.53 -1.90
N ALA A 8 9.08 -1.15 -2.50
CA ALA A 8 8.03 -0.38 -3.15
C ALA A 8 7.15 0.23 -2.05
N ALA A 9 7.27 1.55 -1.87
CA ALA A 9 6.63 2.31 -0.81
C ALA A 9 5.69 3.36 -1.42
N ARG A 10 4.46 3.45 -0.91
CA ARG A 10 3.54 4.56 -1.21
C ARG A 10 3.10 5.22 0.09
N GLU A 11 3.41 6.50 0.24
CA GLU A 11 2.85 7.31 1.32
C GLU A 11 1.33 7.44 1.09
N PHE A 12 0.53 7.23 2.13
CA PHE A 12 -0.92 7.36 2.04
C PHE A 12 -1.50 8.34 3.05
N HIS A 13 -0.79 8.65 4.14
CA HIS A 13 -1.28 9.57 5.15
C HIS A 13 -0.13 10.32 5.83
N VAL A 14 -0.34 11.60 6.11
CA VAL A 14 0.52 12.44 6.95
C VAL A 14 -0.34 12.99 8.06
N GLY A 15 -0.05 12.57 9.30
CA GLY A 15 -0.75 13.01 10.49
C GLY A 15 -0.40 14.46 10.84
N PRO A 16 -1.22 15.11 11.70
CA PRO A 16 -1.03 16.49 12.09
C PRO A 16 0.29 16.75 12.84
N GLY A 17 0.88 15.72 13.47
CA GLY A 17 2.19 15.76 14.13
C GLY A 17 3.39 15.54 13.19
N GLY A 18 3.14 15.39 11.88
CA GLY A 18 4.18 15.05 10.91
C GLY A 18 4.46 13.56 10.78
N ASP A 19 3.75 12.71 11.54
CA ASP A 19 3.82 11.25 11.44
C ASP A 19 3.38 10.80 10.06
N ARG A 20 4.13 9.88 9.46
CA ARG A 20 3.92 9.45 8.08
C ARG A 20 3.58 7.98 8.01
N TRP A 21 2.66 7.65 7.15
CA TRP A 21 2.19 6.29 6.96
C TRP A 21 2.40 5.85 5.52
N PHE A 22 3.00 4.68 5.36
CA PHE A 22 3.34 4.10 4.07
C PHE A 22 2.72 2.71 3.93
N LEU A 23 2.18 2.44 2.75
CA LEU A 23 1.85 1.10 2.32
C LEU A 23 3.08 0.51 1.63
N MET A 24 3.59 -0.56 2.21
CA MET A 24 4.81 -1.23 1.80
C MET A 24 4.51 -2.59 1.21
N ARG A 25 5.44 -3.09 0.40
CA ARG A 25 5.42 -4.47 -0.10
C ARG A 25 6.77 -5.12 0.17
N ASP A 26 6.73 -6.27 0.83
CA ASP A 26 7.89 -7.13 0.93
C ASP A 26 8.14 -7.78 -0.45
N LEU A 27 9.34 -7.60 -1.00
CA LEU A 27 9.64 -8.08 -2.35
C LEU A 27 9.90 -9.59 -2.41
N SER A 28 10.26 -10.21 -1.30
CA SER A 28 10.57 -11.64 -1.24
C SER A 28 9.30 -12.48 -1.16
N THR A 29 8.31 -12.02 -0.41
CA THR A 29 7.04 -12.70 -0.14
C THR A 29 5.88 -12.11 -0.93
N GLY A 30 6.04 -10.88 -1.42
CA GLY A 30 4.97 -10.11 -2.07
C GLY A 30 3.92 -9.57 -1.10
N GLN A 31 4.04 -9.81 0.21
CA GLN A 31 3.02 -9.45 1.19
C GLN A 31 3.04 -7.94 1.49
N PRO A 32 1.86 -7.30 1.53
CA PRO A 32 1.77 -5.90 1.91
C PRO A 32 1.78 -5.72 3.44
N TYR A 33 2.39 -4.65 3.90
CA TYR A 33 2.39 -4.23 5.31
C TYR A 33 2.34 -2.70 5.40
N VAL A 34 2.02 -2.17 6.57
CA VAL A 34 2.00 -0.72 6.84
C VAL A 34 3.26 -0.36 7.62
N LEU A 35 3.94 0.70 7.19
CA LEU A 35 5.04 1.32 7.93
C LEU A 35 4.56 2.64 8.51
N HIS A 36 4.60 2.75 9.83
CA HIS A 36 4.42 4.00 10.55
C HIS A 36 5.78 4.62 10.85
N ARG A 37 6.02 5.83 10.35
CA ARG A 37 7.21 6.64 10.63
C ARG A 37 6.79 7.86 11.45
N PRO A 38 6.82 7.76 12.78
CA PRO A 38 6.63 8.92 13.65
C PRO A 38 7.82 9.90 13.56
N THR A 39 7.59 11.17 13.92
CA THR A 39 8.65 12.21 13.84
C THR A 39 9.76 12.00 14.88
N ASP A 40 9.40 11.63 16.11
CA ASP A 40 10.31 11.58 17.27
C ASP A 40 10.50 10.17 17.86
N GLU A 41 9.90 9.16 17.24
CA GLU A 41 9.94 7.77 17.69
C GLU A 41 10.49 6.83 16.62
N THR A 42 10.69 5.57 16.99
CA THR A 42 11.18 4.55 16.06
C THR A 42 10.07 4.12 15.10
N GLU A 43 10.46 3.82 13.87
CA GLU A 43 9.54 3.25 12.87
C GLU A 43 8.92 1.94 13.35
N VAL A 44 7.63 1.75 13.04
CA VAL A 44 6.88 0.55 13.39
C VAL A 44 6.29 -0.08 12.14
N GLU A 45 6.56 -1.37 11.93
CA GLU A 45 5.94 -2.18 10.90
C GLU A 45 4.71 -2.89 11.46
N LEU A 46 3.60 -2.81 10.74
CA LEU A 46 2.30 -3.38 11.10
C LEU A 46 1.83 -4.28 9.97
N ASP A 47 1.41 -5.50 10.32
CA ASP A 47 0.63 -6.33 9.39
C ASP A 47 -0.60 -5.55 8.90
N LEU A 48 -0.90 -5.66 7.60
CA LEU A 48 -1.98 -4.92 6.96
C LEU A 48 -3.34 -5.27 7.59
N GLY A 49 -3.59 -6.55 7.87
CA GLY A 49 -4.84 -7.00 8.48
C GLY A 49 -5.03 -6.40 9.88
N SER A 50 -3.96 -6.44 10.68
CA SER A 50 -3.90 -5.87 12.02
C SER A 50 -4.15 -4.36 12.00
N PHE A 51 -3.54 -3.62 11.07
CA PHE A 51 -3.79 -2.20 10.89
C PHE A 51 -5.27 -1.91 10.59
N LEU A 52 -5.88 -2.65 9.65
CA LEU A 52 -7.28 -2.44 9.26
C LEU A 52 -8.29 -2.72 10.41
N VAL A 53 -7.94 -3.61 11.34
CA VAL A 53 -8.76 -3.95 12.50
C VAL A 53 -8.59 -2.91 13.63
N LEU A 54 -7.34 -2.54 13.92
CA LEU A 54 -7.00 -1.68 15.06
C LEU A 54 -7.29 -0.20 14.79
N PHE A 55 -7.06 0.27 13.56
CA PHE A 55 -7.22 1.67 13.20
C PHE A 55 -8.61 1.91 12.59
N ARG A 56 -9.24 3.01 12.98
CA ARG A 56 -10.57 3.41 12.50
C ARG A 56 -10.67 4.89 12.13
N GLY A 57 -9.54 5.61 12.18
CA GLY A 57 -9.44 7.04 11.92
C GLY A 57 -9.13 7.38 10.46
N GLU A 58 -8.66 8.60 10.26
CA GLU A 58 -8.32 9.17 8.95
C GLU A 58 -7.20 8.36 8.26
N GLU A 59 -6.28 7.77 9.02
CA GLU A 59 -5.20 6.95 8.48
C GLU A 59 -5.77 5.74 7.72
N ARG A 60 -6.76 5.06 8.32
CA ARG A 60 -7.43 3.94 7.66
C ARG A 60 -8.25 4.40 6.45
N ALA A 61 -8.93 5.54 6.55
CA ALA A 61 -9.69 6.08 5.43
C ALA A 61 -8.78 6.41 4.24
N SER A 62 -7.64 7.05 4.49
CA SER A 62 -6.63 7.37 3.49
C SER A 62 -6.02 6.10 2.86
N LEU A 63 -5.74 5.08 3.66
CA LEU A 63 -5.29 3.78 3.13
C LEU A 63 -6.34 3.16 2.20
N MET A 64 -7.61 3.24 2.58
CA MET A 64 -8.69 2.68 1.77
C MET A 64 -8.89 3.46 0.47
N GLN A 65 -8.73 4.78 0.48
CA GLN A 65 -8.70 5.60 -0.72
C GLN A 65 -7.53 5.23 -1.63
N LEU A 66 -6.33 5.02 -1.08
CA LEU A 66 -5.19 4.54 -1.85
C LEU A 66 -5.49 3.18 -2.49
N ILE A 67 -6.00 2.21 -1.74
CA ILE A 67 -6.34 0.89 -2.26
C ILE A 67 -7.40 0.99 -3.37
N ALA A 68 -8.45 1.79 -3.17
CA ALA A 68 -9.47 2.04 -4.18
C ALA A 68 -8.87 2.63 -5.48
N SER A 69 -7.96 3.61 -5.36
CA SER A 69 -7.28 4.22 -6.52
C SER A 69 -6.41 3.24 -7.33
N LEU A 70 -6.02 2.13 -6.70
CA LEU A 70 -5.19 1.12 -7.32
C LEU A 70 -6.01 0.03 -8.03
N LEU A 71 -7.31 -0.09 -7.72
CA LEU A 71 -8.22 -0.98 -8.42
C LEU A 71 -8.42 -0.50 -9.87
N PRO A 72 -8.56 -1.42 -10.83
CA PRO A 72 -8.98 -1.07 -12.18
C PRO A 72 -10.40 -0.47 -12.15
N ASP A 73 -10.66 0.49 -13.03
CA ASP A 73 -12.00 1.04 -13.20
C ASP A 73 -12.91 -0.05 -13.82
N GLU A 74 -14.01 -0.38 -13.16
CA GLU A 74 -14.88 -1.49 -13.57
C GLU A 74 -15.53 -1.26 -14.95
N ALA A 75 -15.47 -0.05 -15.51
CA ALA A 75 -15.95 0.27 -16.85
C ALA A 75 -15.16 -0.41 -17.99
N ALA A 76 -14.04 -1.10 -17.70
CA ALA A 76 -13.21 -1.77 -18.69
C ALA A 76 -13.33 -3.31 -18.72
N LEU A 77 -14.28 -3.90 -17.99
CA LEU A 77 -14.43 -5.36 -17.86
C LEU A 77 -15.62 -5.99 -18.61
N ASP A 78 -16.30 -5.26 -19.50
CA ASP A 78 -17.27 -5.85 -20.43
C ASP A 78 -16.55 -6.48 -21.64
N ASP A 79 -15.89 -7.61 -21.41
CA ASP A 79 -15.69 -8.64 -22.44
C ASP A 79 -15.50 -10.00 -21.76
N GLY A 80 -16.62 -10.69 -21.52
CA GLY A 80 -16.77 -12.12 -21.77
C GLY A 80 -15.84 -13.15 -21.11
N ALA A 81 -15.03 -12.82 -20.11
CA ALA A 81 -14.17 -13.80 -19.44
C ALA A 81 -14.54 -13.92 -17.95
N VAL A 82 -15.19 -15.04 -17.60
CA VAL A 82 -15.20 -15.63 -16.27
C VAL A 82 -13.76 -15.73 -15.74
N ASN A 83 -13.28 -14.67 -15.10
CA ASN A 83 -11.95 -14.63 -14.50
C ASN A 83 -12.05 -15.16 -13.07
N VAL A 84 -11.75 -16.45 -12.94
CA VAL A 84 -11.00 -17.00 -11.82
C VAL A 84 -9.98 -15.94 -11.37
N VAL A 85 -9.87 -15.70 -10.07
CA VAL A 85 -8.97 -14.73 -9.42
C VAL A 85 -7.51 -15.02 -9.81
N GLY A 86 -7.12 -14.60 -11.02
CA GLY A 86 -5.76 -14.56 -11.52
C GLY A 86 -5.03 -13.34 -10.93
N PRO A 87 -3.69 -13.33 -10.94
CA PRO A 87 -2.90 -12.33 -10.22
C PRO A 87 -3.30 -10.94 -10.72
N LEU A 88 -3.93 -10.19 -9.82
CA LEU A 88 -4.65 -8.95 -10.12
C LEU A 88 -3.76 -8.00 -10.94
N LYS A 89 -4.26 -7.55 -12.10
CA LYS A 89 -3.67 -6.46 -12.93
C LYS A 89 -3.34 -5.19 -12.14
N PHE A 90 -3.88 -5.04 -10.93
CA PHE A 90 -3.43 -4.12 -9.87
C PHE A 90 -1.89 -4.04 -9.74
N MET A 91 -1.19 -5.17 -9.90
CA MET A 91 0.24 -5.32 -9.63
C MET A 91 1.16 -4.49 -10.55
N SER A 92 0.75 -4.19 -11.78
CA SER A 92 1.59 -3.46 -12.75
C SER A 92 1.69 -1.97 -12.44
N ARG A 93 0.65 -1.39 -11.79
CA ARG A 93 0.59 0.05 -11.47
C ARG A 93 1.40 0.42 -10.22
N TRP A 94 1.91 -0.58 -9.49
CA TRP A 94 2.78 -0.39 -8.34
C TRP A 94 4.23 -0.10 -8.69
N ILE A 95 4.69 -0.49 -9.89
CA ILE A 95 6.12 -0.44 -10.28
C ILE A 95 6.44 0.78 -11.17
N ALA A 96 5.43 1.43 -11.76
CA ALA A 96 5.63 2.47 -12.78
C ALA A 96 6.11 3.86 -12.28
N GLY A 97 6.65 3.94 -11.06
CA GLY A 97 7.16 5.18 -10.47
C GLY A 97 8.68 5.26 -10.42
N ARG A 98 9.36 5.26 -11.57
CA ARG A 98 10.73 5.78 -11.71
C ARG A 98 10.77 6.71 -12.92
N PRO A 99 10.80 8.04 -12.76
CA PRO A 99 11.38 8.89 -13.79
C PRO A 99 12.90 8.67 -13.79
N ASN A 100 13.45 8.54 -15.00
CA ASN A 100 14.88 8.52 -15.29
C ASN A 100 15.52 9.89 -15.02
#